data_AF-A0A2M7SNN6-F1
#
_entry.id   AF-A0A2M7SNN6-F1
#
_cell.length_a   1.000
_cell.length_b   1.000
_cell.length_c   1.000
_cell.angle_alpha   90.00
_cell.angle_beta   90.00
_cell.angle_gamma   90.00
#
_symmetry.space_group_name_H-M   'P 1'
#
loop_
_entity.id
_entity.type
_entity.pdbx_description
1 polymer ?
#
loop_
_entity_poly.entity_id
_entity_poly.type
_entity_poly.pdbx_seq_one_letter_code
_entity_poly.pdbx_strand_id
1 'polypeptide(L)'
;MSEIRLYPDPILRQKSLPLEIIDSKAKEMIDDMARTMYLYKGIGLAASQIGILLRAIVVNSEYGLMQMINPEILESEGENAGEEGCLSLPDVEVNVTRGSKILIRGIDLDEKEMEFEASGLLARIFQHEIDHLEGKLI
;
A
#
# COMPACT_ATOMS: atom_id res chain seq x y z
N MET A 1 16.93 1.77 -5.82
CA MET A 1 16.27 1.46 -4.54
C MET A 1 16.00 2.78 -3.89
N SER A 2 14.75 3.03 -3.59
CA SER A 2 14.29 4.32 -3.10
C SER A 2 14.51 4.43 -1.60
N GLU A 3 14.67 5.66 -1.13
CA GLU A 3 14.75 5.96 0.30
C GLU A 3 13.34 6.06 0.88
N ILE A 4 13.11 5.39 2.02
CA ILE A 4 11.84 5.47 2.73
C ILE A 4 11.76 6.81 3.47
N ARG A 5 10.67 7.54 3.22
CA ARG A 5 10.31 8.78 3.93
C ARG A 5 9.85 8.43 5.32
N LEU A 6 10.43 9.09 6.31
CA LEU A 6 10.12 8.91 7.73
C LEU A 6 9.25 10.06 8.23
N TYR A 7 8.33 9.78 9.15
CA TYR A 7 7.60 10.81 9.87
C TYR A 7 8.59 11.74 10.60
N PRO A 8 8.43 13.08 10.57
CA PRO A 8 7.24 13.84 10.14
C PRO A 8 7.30 14.41 8.70
N ASP A 9 7.89 13.72 7.73
CA ASP A 9 7.90 14.19 6.33
C ASP A 9 6.46 14.50 5.85
N PRO A 10 6.17 15.75 5.43
CA PRO A 10 4.82 16.17 5.05
C PRO A 10 4.25 15.40 3.86
N ILE A 11 5.08 14.74 3.04
CA ILE A 11 4.59 13.93 1.93
C ILE A 11 3.72 12.76 2.39
N LEU A 12 3.98 12.23 3.60
CA LEU A 12 3.23 11.12 4.20
C LEU A 12 1.80 11.52 4.61
N ARG A 13 1.48 12.81 4.63
CA ARG A 13 0.15 13.35 4.95
C ARG A 13 -0.58 13.91 3.72
N GLN A 14 -0.01 13.77 2.53
CA GLN A 14 -0.60 14.26 1.29
C GLN A 14 -1.36 13.14 0.58
N LYS A 15 -2.52 13.49 0.01
CA LYS A 15 -3.30 12.58 -0.83
C LYS A 15 -2.59 12.36 -2.17
N SER A 16 -2.43 11.09 -2.54
CA SER A 16 -1.81 10.68 -3.80
C SER A 16 -2.77 10.82 -4.98
N LEU A 17 -2.21 11.19 -6.13
CA LEU A 17 -2.96 11.36 -7.38
C LEU A 17 -3.10 10.04 -8.14
N PRO A 18 -4.20 9.83 -8.89
CA PRO A 18 -4.31 8.68 -9.77
C PRO A 18 -3.11 8.56 -10.72
N LEU A 19 -2.63 7.34 -10.91
CA LEU A 19 -1.64 7.02 -11.93
C LEU A 19 -2.39 6.67 -13.23
N GLU A 20 -2.46 7.64 -14.14
CA GLU A 20 -3.23 7.52 -15.39
C GLU A 20 -2.46 6.82 -16.52
N ILE A 21 -1.12 6.88 -16.49
CA ILE A 21 -0.24 6.37 -17.55
C ILE A 21 0.68 5.30 -16.96
N ILE A 22 0.50 4.04 -17.38
CA ILE A 22 1.28 2.89 -16.93
C ILE A 22 2.39 2.59 -17.95
N ASP A 23 3.29 3.56 -18.12
CA ASP A 23 4.45 3.44 -19.02
C ASP A 23 5.63 2.69 -18.38
N SER A 24 6.76 2.61 -19.09
CA SER A 24 7.97 1.96 -18.57
C SER A 24 8.46 2.58 -17.25
N LYS A 25 8.30 3.90 -17.06
CA LYS A 25 8.75 4.58 -15.83
C LYS A 25 7.86 4.22 -14.65
N ALA A 26 6.55 4.12 -14.86
CA ALA A 26 5.62 3.63 -13.85
C ALA A 26 5.98 2.20 -13.43
N LYS A 27 6.27 1.32 -14.39
CA LYS A 27 6.67 -0.07 -14.11
C LYS A 27 8.00 -0.15 -13.35
N GLU A 28 9.00 0.64 -13.75
CA GLU A 28 10.28 0.74 -13.05
C GLU A 28 10.14 1.27 -11.63
N MET A 29 9.27 2.26 -11.40
CA MET A 29 8.95 2.78 -10.07
C MET A 29 8.35 1.70 -9.18
N ILE A 30 7.36 0.94 -9.67
CA ILE A 30 6.69 -0.10 -8.88
C ILE A 30 7.63 -1.28 -8.60
N ASP A 31 8.52 -1.63 -9.53
CA ASP A 31 9.59 -2.59 -9.28
C ASP A 31 10.56 -2.09 -8.19
N ASP A 32 10.95 -0.82 -8.24
CA ASP A 32 11.81 -0.22 -7.22
C ASP A 32 11.13 -0.17 -5.84
N MET A 33 9.81 0.06 -5.80
CA MET A 33 9.00 -0.07 -4.58
C MET A 33 9.06 -1.49 -4.01
N ALA A 34 8.84 -2.51 -4.85
CA ALA A 34 8.91 -3.91 -4.40
C ALA A 34 10.29 -4.27 -3.86
N ARG A 35 11.36 -3.91 -4.58
CA ARG A 35 12.74 -4.11 -4.11
C ARG A 35 13.01 -3.39 -2.78
N THR A 36 12.52 -2.16 -2.64
CA THR A 36 12.66 -1.36 -1.41
C THR A 36 11.91 -2.01 -0.25
N MET A 37 10.65 -2.41 -0.44
CA MET A 37 9.86 -3.16 0.55
C MET A 37 10.63 -4.38 1.07
N TYR A 38 11.18 -5.20 0.17
CA TYR A 38 11.94 -6.39 0.56
C TYR A 38 13.25 -6.07 1.29
N LEU A 39 13.98 -5.04 0.87
CA LEU A 39 15.21 -4.63 1.55
C LEU A 39 14.96 -4.25 3.01
N TYR A 40 13.87 -3.52 3.26
CA TYR A 40 13.46 -3.10 4.59
C TYR A 40 12.62 -4.15 5.33
N LYS A 41 12.49 -5.37 4.77
CA LYS A 41 11.74 -6.50 5.34
C LYS A 41 10.26 -6.17 5.63
N GLY A 42 9.68 -5.26 4.84
CA GLY A 42 8.26 -4.94 4.89
C GLY A 42 7.39 -5.97 4.20
N ILE A 43 6.09 -5.91 4.48
CA ILE A 43 5.04 -6.71 3.83
C ILE A 43 4.10 -5.88 2.95
N GLY A 44 4.23 -4.55 3.01
CA GLY A 44 3.54 -3.60 2.16
C GLY A 44 4.37 -2.32 2.02
N LEU A 45 4.17 -1.61 0.91
CA LEU A 45 4.73 -0.28 0.68
C LEU A 45 3.88 0.53 -0.32
N ALA A 46 3.53 1.75 0.05
CA ALA A 46 2.86 2.73 -0.80
C ALA A 46 3.85 3.71 -1.44
N ALA A 47 3.54 4.20 -2.65
CA ALA A 47 4.43 5.12 -3.36
C ALA A 47 4.72 6.42 -2.59
N SER A 48 3.78 6.89 -1.76
CA SER A 48 3.98 8.07 -0.91
C SER A 48 5.12 7.87 0.09
N GLN A 49 5.37 6.64 0.54
CA GLN A 49 6.47 6.30 1.45
C GLN A 49 7.85 6.35 0.78
N ILE A 50 7.94 6.39 -0.55
CA ILE A 50 9.19 6.69 -1.27
C ILE A 50 9.20 8.11 -1.85
N GLY A 51 8.25 8.94 -1.41
CA GLY A 51 8.13 10.34 -1.80
C GLY A 51 7.49 10.57 -3.17
N ILE A 52 6.65 9.64 -3.63
CA ILE A 52 5.93 9.76 -4.89
C ILE A 52 4.42 9.79 -4.62
N LEU A 53 3.76 10.90 -4.96
CA LEU A 53 2.32 11.10 -4.74
C LEU A 53 1.47 10.53 -5.87
N LEU A 54 1.69 9.25 -6.18
CA LEU A 54 0.91 8.49 -7.17
C LEU A 54 0.25 7.29 -6.49
N ARG A 55 -0.95 6.94 -6.91
CA ARG A 55 -1.70 5.81 -6.34
C ARG A 55 -1.15 4.47 -6.82
N ALA A 56 -0.10 4.00 -6.18
CA ALA A 56 0.45 2.67 -6.38
C ALA A 56 0.87 2.07 -5.04
N ILE A 57 0.64 0.77 -4.88
CA ILE A 57 1.05 -0.02 -3.72
C ILE A 57 1.67 -1.33 -4.17
N VAL A 58 2.57 -1.86 -3.35
CA VAL A 58 3.08 -3.23 -3.46
C VAL A 58 2.82 -3.97 -2.16
N VAL A 59 2.40 -5.23 -2.25
CA VAL A 59 2.05 -6.07 -1.10
C VAL A 59 2.70 -7.44 -1.26
N ASN A 60 3.43 -7.88 -0.24
CA ASN A 60 3.97 -9.24 -0.19
C ASN A 60 2.94 -10.16 0.47
N SER A 61 2.22 -10.93 -0.33
CA SER A 61 1.20 -11.87 0.14
C SER A 61 1.72 -13.31 0.20
N GLU A 62 0.91 -14.21 0.76
CA GLU A 62 1.16 -15.66 0.69
C GLU A 62 1.14 -16.22 -0.75
N TYR A 63 0.49 -15.51 -1.68
CA TYR A 63 0.42 -15.86 -3.11
C TYR A 63 1.55 -15.22 -3.94
N GLY A 64 2.46 -14.48 -3.28
CA GLY A 64 3.55 -13.74 -3.90
C GLY A 64 3.32 -12.23 -3.90
N LEU A 65 4.17 -11.54 -4.67
CA LEU A 65 4.14 -10.09 -4.81
C LEU A 65 2.88 -9.67 -5.58
N MET A 66 2.09 -8.80 -4.97
CA MET A 66 0.97 -8.12 -5.59
C MET A 66 1.34 -6.67 -5.84
N GLN A 67 1.08 -6.19 -7.05
CA GLN A 67 1.35 -4.82 -7.47
C GLN A 67 0.02 -4.24 -7.94
N MET A 68 -0.39 -3.13 -7.33
CA MET A 68 -1.74 -2.59 -7.57
C MET A 68 -1.69 -1.09 -7.78
N ILE A 69 -2.24 -0.67 -8.90
CA ILE A 69 -2.33 0.72 -9.34
C ILE A 69 -3.77 1.18 -9.14
N ASN A 70 -3.92 2.42 -8.68
CA ASN A 70 -5.21 3.05 -8.37
C ASN A 70 -6.12 2.16 -7.49
N PRO A 71 -5.61 1.53 -6.41
CA PRO A 71 -6.45 0.67 -5.58
C PRO A 71 -7.55 1.48 -4.87
N GLU A 72 -8.71 0.86 -4.74
CA GLU A 72 -9.86 1.32 -3.96
C GLU A 72 -10.51 0.16 -3.20
N ILE A 73 -11.01 0.44 -2.00
CA ILE A 73 -11.82 -0.50 -1.21
C ILE A 73 -13.28 -0.23 -1.56
N LEU A 74 -13.93 -1.20 -2.19
CA LEU A 74 -15.33 -1.12 -2.58
C LEU A 74 -16.25 -1.45 -1.41
N GLU A 75 -15.89 -2.47 -0.63
CA GLU A 75 -16.66 -2.95 0.51
C GLU A 75 -15.70 -3.32 1.65
N SER A 76 -16.15 -3.13 2.88
CA SER A 76 -15.43 -3.52 4.10
C SER A 76 -16.44 -3.99 5.14
N GLU A 77 -16.24 -5.19 5.67
CA GLU A 77 -17.13 -5.79 6.66
C GLU A 77 -16.37 -6.42 7.84
N GLY A 78 -17.07 -6.51 8.97
CA GLY A 78 -16.53 -6.99 10.23
C GLY A 78 -15.46 -6.06 10.82
N GLU A 79 -14.95 -6.44 11.99
CA GLU A 79 -13.88 -5.71 12.68
C GLU A 79 -12.80 -6.69 13.15
N ASN A 80 -11.55 -6.30 12.95
CA ASN A 80 -10.38 -7.01 13.41
C ASN A 80 -9.41 -5.99 14.02
N ALA A 81 -9.25 -6.01 15.34
CA ALA A 81 -8.20 -5.28 16.04
C ALA A 81 -6.90 -6.08 16.00
N GLY A 82 -5.78 -5.39 15.81
CA GLY A 82 -4.45 -5.99 15.73
C GLY A 82 -3.37 -4.92 15.67
N GLU A 83 -2.16 -5.29 16.08
CA GLU A 83 -1.00 -4.42 16.05
C GLU A 83 -0.50 -4.21 14.62
N GLU A 84 -0.20 -2.95 14.29
CA GLU A 84 0.43 -2.54 13.04
C GLU A 84 1.68 -1.72 13.35
N GLY A 85 2.76 -1.99 12.61
CA GLY A 85 3.90 -1.11 12.46
C GLY A 85 3.93 -0.51 11.06
N CYS A 86 4.82 0.47 10.83
CA CYS A 86 5.00 1.11 9.53
C CYS A 86 6.48 1.42 9.28
N LEU A 87 6.99 1.14 8.07
CA LEU A 87 8.37 1.46 7.71
C LEU A 87 8.70 2.96 7.78
N SER A 88 7.68 3.83 7.65
CA SER A 88 7.80 5.28 7.79
C SER A 88 7.71 5.78 9.24
N LEU A 89 7.38 4.91 10.21
CA LEU A 89 7.31 5.22 11.64
C LEU A 89 8.08 4.14 12.42
N PRO A 90 9.43 4.16 12.37
CA PRO A 90 10.24 3.15 13.04
C PRO A 90 9.97 3.15 14.54
N ASP A 91 10.01 1.96 15.14
CA ASP A 91 9.79 1.72 16.58
C ASP A 91 8.38 2.10 17.09
N VAL A 92 7.44 2.37 16.19
CA VAL A 92 6.03 2.64 16.53
C VAL A 92 5.17 1.46 16.12
N GLU A 93 4.49 0.87 17.10
CA GLU A 93 3.46 -0.13 16.91
C GLU A 93 2.20 0.33 17.64
N VAL A 94 1.06 0.27 16.94
CA VAL A 94 -0.23 0.68 17.51
C VAL A 94 -1.30 -0.34 17.15
N ASN A 95 -2.27 -0.50 18.03
CA ASN A 95 -3.41 -1.36 17.79
C ASN A 95 -4.44 -0.63 16.92
N VAL A 96 -4.67 -1.11 15.71
CA VAL A 96 -5.60 -0.52 14.72
C VAL A 96 -6.74 -1.49 14.44
N THR A 97 -7.96 -0.99 14.47
CA THR A 97 -9.14 -1.75 14.02
C THR A 97 -9.31 -1.61 12.52
N ARG A 98 -9.36 -2.74 11.82
CA ARG A 98 -9.55 -2.85 10.37
C ARG A 98 -10.80 -3.66 10.06
N GLY A 99 -11.32 -3.56 8.83
CA GLY A 99 -12.28 -4.51 8.30
C GLY A 99 -11.67 -5.91 8.24
N SER A 100 -12.40 -6.92 8.71
CA SER A 100 -11.96 -8.32 8.71
C SER A 100 -11.90 -8.92 7.31
N LYS A 101 -12.78 -8.42 6.43
CA LYS A 101 -12.87 -8.79 5.02
C LYS A 101 -13.17 -7.54 4.20
N ILE A 102 -12.51 -7.40 3.06
CA ILE A 102 -12.66 -6.27 2.16
C ILE A 102 -12.76 -6.74 0.71
N LEU A 103 -13.50 -6.01 -0.12
CA LEU A 103 -13.50 -6.12 -1.57
C LEU A 103 -12.64 -4.98 -2.13
N ILE A 104 -11.60 -5.32 -2.88
CA ILE A 104 -10.64 -4.35 -3.42
C ILE A 104 -10.72 -4.37 -4.93
N ARG A 105 -10.70 -3.19 -5.56
CA ARG A 105 -10.53 -3.02 -7.01
C ARG A 105 -9.29 -2.19 -7.31
N GLY A 106 -8.63 -2.46 -8.42
CA GLY A 106 -7.51 -1.68 -8.93
C GLY A 106 -7.04 -2.21 -10.28
N ILE A 107 -5.85 -1.81 -10.70
CA ILE A 107 -5.28 -2.13 -12.02
C ILE A 107 -3.92 -2.79 -11.84
N ASP A 108 -3.61 -3.81 -12.64
CA ASP A 108 -2.29 -4.45 -12.68
C ASP A 108 -1.30 -3.72 -13.63
N LEU A 109 -0.08 -4.26 -13.76
CA LEU A 109 0.94 -3.69 -14.66
C LEU A 109 0.63 -3.88 -16.15
N ASP A 110 -0.33 -4.75 -16.50
CA ASP A 110 -0.80 -5.00 -17.86
C ASP A 110 -2.07 -4.19 -18.18
N GLU A 111 -2.39 -3.21 -17.33
CA GLU A 111 -3.58 -2.35 -17.45
C GLU A 111 -4.92 -3.11 -17.35
N LYS A 112 -4.91 -4.30 -16.74
CA LYS A 112 -6.13 -5.07 -16.50
C LYS A 112 -6.71 -4.72 -15.14
N GLU A 113 -8.03 -4.54 -15.12
CA GLU A 113 -8.76 -4.44 -13.86
C GLU A 113 -8.66 -5.73 -13.07
N MET A 114 -8.36 -5.58 -11.78
CA MET A 114 -8.38 -6.65 -10.80
C MET A 114 -9.42 -6.29 -9.75
N GLU A 115 -10.26 -7.27 -9.40
CA GLU A 115 -11.19 -7.18 -8.28
C GLU A 115 -11.13 -8.50 -7.51
N PHE A 116 -10.89 -8.43 -6.20
CA PHE A 116 -10.80 -9.62 -5.37
C PHE A 116 -11.13 -9.33 -3.91
N GLU A 117 -11.55 -10.36 -3.20
CA GLU A 117 -11.76 -10.31 -1.76
C GLU A 117 -10.46 -10.60 -1.02
N ALA A 118 -10.13 -9.78 -0.02
CA ALA A 118 -9.06 -10.04 0.93
C ALA A 118 -9.63 -10.21 2.34
N SER A 119 -9.01 -11.05 3.15
CA SER A 119 -9.38 -11.25 4.55
C SER A 119 -8.16 -11.40 5.45
N GLY A 120 -8.36 -11.30 6.76
CA GLY A 120 -7.30 -11.49 7.75
C GLY A 120 -6.13 -10.52 7.57
N LEU A 121 -4.90 -11.05 7.58
CA LEU A 121 -3.70 -10.23 7.44
C LEU A 121 -3.65 -9.51 6.08
N LEU A 122 -4.08 -10.16 4.99
CA LEU A 122 -4.05 -9.54 3.67
C LEU A 122 -4.98 -8.31 3.61
N ALA A 123 -6.19 -8.42 4.17
CA ALA A 123 -7.12 -7.29 4.27
C ALA A 123 -6.53 -6.12 5.07
N ARG A 124 -5.83 -6.43 6.17
CA ARG A 124 -5.15 -5.44 7.00
C ARG A 124 -4.07 -4.69 6.23
N ILE A 125 -3.18 -5.41 5.54
CA ILE A 125 -2.10 -4.79 4.76
C ILE A 125 -2.69 -3.88 3.67
N PHE A 126 -3.67 -4.33 2.90
CA PHE A 126 -4.27 -3.49 1.86
C PHE A 126 -4.92 -2.22 2.42
N GLN A 127 -5.65 -2.31 3.53
CA GLN A 127 -6.21 -1.12 4.19
C GLN A 127 -5.12 -0.14 4.63
N HIS A 128 -4.01 -0.64 5.19
CA HIS A 128 -2.87 0.17 5.59
C HIS A 128 -2.23 0.89 4.40
N GLU A 129 -1.90 0.16 3.33
CA GLU A 129 -1.25 0.75 2.16
C GLU A 129 -2.17 1.73 1.41
N ILE A 130 -3.48 1.47 1.38
CA ILE A 130 -4.45 2.39 0.77
C ILE A 130 -4.61 3.66 1.62
N ASP A 131 -4.53 3.56 2.95
CA ASP A 131 -4.54 4.74 3.83
C ASP A 131 -3.35 5.67 3.56
N HIS A 132 -2.16 5.13 3.27
CA HIS A 132 -1.01 5.92 2.86
C HIS A 132 -1.26 6.73 1.57
N LEU A 133 -2.10 6.23 0.65
CA LEU A 133 -2.51 6.98 -0.54
C LEU A 133 -3.47 8.12 -0.22
N GLU A 134 -4.16 8.06 0.91
CA GLU A 134 -5.05 9.11 1.42
C GLU A 134 -4.36 10.08 2.39
N GLY A 135 -3.05 9.94 2.62
CA GLY A 135 -2.30 10.74 3.60
C GLY A 135 -2.61 10.38 5.06
N LYS A 136 -3.13 9.18 5.28
CA LYS A 136 -3.39 8.62 6.61
C LYS A 136 -2.24 7.68 7.00
N LEU A 137 -1.97 7.64 8.30
CA LEU A 137 -0.96 6.78 8.92
C LEU A 137 -1.69 5.93 9.97
N ILE A 138 -1.00 4.91 10.49
CA ILE A 138 -1.44 4.10 11.63
C ILE A 138 -1.80 4.96 12.85
#